data_AF-A0AA39NSX0-F1
#
_entry.id   AF-A0AA39NSX0-F1
#
_cell.length_a   1.000
_cell.length_b   1.000
_cell.length_c   1.000
_cell.angle_alpha   90.00
_cell.angle_beta   90.00
_cell.angle_gamma   90.00
#
_symmetry.space_group_name_H-M   'P 1'
#
loop_
_entity.id
_entity.type
_entity.pdbx_description
1 polymer ?
#
loop_
_entity_poly.entity_id
_entity_poly.type
_entity_poly.pdbx_seq_one_letter_code
_entity_poly.pdbx_strand_id
1 'polypeptide(L)'
;MTRITSESISAHSRPNHRIRQNKSRKYLTTPVVKSEPKQEQLDDIIPFYSHLAPREFGWKELDYIDASSLSKGEIIQHLITNSFSVPGRTHRSKWATITLAGGSTTVVPNVYRIPLMFVSQFMWSSLQLVLNDEKEWDKFKTGILYVSRLCEAFLTEVRRAMSEEGIGRSWRYATFDRALTRYRMGWLLSEPKYLKEFWEMYGDEEYQKDPVKFDWKRLVTKGIKGFKVEEEQVEGGITATGWMDGLKELCGDWLWDTSNNTSRARSACDYLESWQRTKVWGKLSPSRTLSTNPEAAPVKPQSKLGACYPQPPPFHSCDPVVSTAPPPSSELFKFLQEKFDSQDQRIRLLEKEVSMLRTVQADHPPVVVLDPIPIFVPTSNFPEISDPDCAMGFWRNPLEVFLDFDMEEAGSIIKTEPDAKMQVELPSRLQEETASAPVKSLRKLQRMED
;
A
#
# COMPACT_ATOMS: atom_id res chain seq x y z
N MET A 1 29.04 48.72 -8.31
CA MET A 1 30.29 48.49 -7.57
C MET A 1 29.97 48.52 -6.09
N THR A 2 29.58 47.38 -5.53
CA THR A 2 29.59 47.08 -4.07
C THR A 2 29.36 45.58 -3.90
N ARG A 3 30.30 44.94 -3.21
CA ARG A 3 30.31 43.54 -2.77
C ARG A 3 29.55 43.40 -1.44
N ILE A 4 29.37 42.13 -1.02
CA ILE A 4 29.13 41.57 0.34
C ILE A 4 27.69 41.05 0.52
N THR A 5 27.39 39.84 1.00
CA THR A 5 28.11 38.57 1.24
C THR A 5 27.06 37.45 1.38
N SER A 6 27.45 36.24 1.02
CA SER A 6 26.87 34.97 1.45
C SER A 6 27.13 34.74 2.95
N GLU A 7 26.08 34.47 3.73
CA GLU A 7 26.06 33.60 4.92
C GLU A 7 24.72 33.79 5.67
N SER A 8 23.91 32.72 5.76
CA SER A 8 22.95 32.40 6.84
C SER A 8 21.95 31.34 6.36
N ILE A 9 22.41 30.13 6.04
CA ILE A 9 21.52 28.98 5.94
C ILE A 9 21.30 28.49 7.38
N SER A 10 20.19 28.93 7.96
CA SER A 10 19.69 28.44 9.25
C SER A 10 19.27 26.97 9.09
N ALA A 11 20.20 26.06 9.33
CA ALA A 11 19.87 24.72 9.74
C ALA A 11 19.33 24.84 11.17
N HIS A 12 18.00 24.79 11.38
CA HIS A 12 17.28 24.39 12.61
C HIS A 12 15.78 24.69 12.52
N SER A 13 15.09 24.25 11.45
CA SER A 13 13.62 24.17 11.48
C SER A 13 13.22 22.80 12.00
N ARG A 14 13.15 22.66 13.34
CA ARG A 14 12.54 21.50 14.00
C ARG A 14 11.02 21.61 13.93
N PRO A 15 10.27 20.54 13.68
CA PRO A 15 8.82 20.56 13.88
C PRO A 15 8.53 20.73 15.38
N ASN A 16 7.78 21.79 15.73
CA ASN A 16 7.26 22.00 17.08
C ASN A 16 6.13 21.00 17.34
N HIS A 17 6.48 19.78 17.74
CA HIS A 17 5.53 18.84 18.36
C HIS A 17 5.92 18.65 19.83
N ARG A 18 5.74 19.71 20.61
CA ARG A 18 5.98 19.71 22.06
C ARG A 18 4.70 20.15 22.74
N ILE A 19 3.99 19.20 23.35
CA ILE A 19 3.24 19.27 24.62
C ILE A 19 2.31 18.05 24.69
N ARG A 20 2.65 17.12 25.59
CA ARG A 20 1.78 16.25 26.40
C ARG A 20 2.51 14.95 26.68
N GLN A 21 3.37 14.95 27.70
CA GLN A 21 3.55 13.79 28.60
C GLN A 21 4.12 14.31 29.92
N ASN A 22 3.26 14.51 30.91
CA ASN A 22 3.67 14.68 32.31
C ASN A 22 2.48 14.48 33.26
N LYS A 23 1.80 13.34 33.18
CA LYS A 23 0.85 12.89 34.24
C LYS A 23 0.75 11.35 34.27
N SER A 24 1.73 10.68 34.87
CA SER A 24 1.56 9.31 35.37
C SER A 24 2.51 9.02 36.54
N ARG A 25 2.31 9.74 37.64
CA ARG A 25 2.78 9.32 38.97
C ARG A 25 1.75 9.79 39.98
N LYS A 26 1.34 8.88 40.88
CA LYS A 26 0.13 8.88 41.75
C LYS A 26 -1.01 8.15 41.02
N TYR A 27 -1.39 6.92 41.37
CA TYR A 27 -1.77 6.42 42.69
C TYR A 27 -1.33 4.96 42.88
N LEU A 28 -0.63 4.70 43.99
CA LEU A 28 -0.40 3.38 44.56
C LEU A 28 -0.91 3.50 45.99
N THR A 29 -2.10 2.96 46.29
CA THR A 29 -2.54 2.36 47.57
C THR A 29 -4.06 2.35 47.67
N THR A 30 -4.66 1.16 47.58
CA THR A 30 -5.90 0.81 48.32
C THR A 30 -5.95 -0.71 48.56
N PRO A 31 -6.64 -1.16 49.62
CA PRO A 31 -6.32 -2.40 50.30
C PRO A 31 -7.08 -3.63 49.79
N VAL A 32 -6.45 -4.77 50.05
CA VAL A 32 -6.85 -6.16 49.85
C VAL A 32 -8.24 -6.46 50.44
N VAL A 33 -9.17 -6.89 49.60
CA VAL A 33 -10.40 -7.58 49.99
C VAL A 33 -10.29 -9.02 49.48
N LYS A 34 -10.34 -9.98 50.42
CA LYS A 34 -10.34 -11.42 50.14
C LYS A 34 -11.70 -11.83 49.59
N SER A 35 -11.72 -12.39 48.39
CA SER A 35 -12.80 -13.24 47.90
C SER A 35 -12.20 -14.46 47.20
N GLU A 36 -12.57 -15.65 47.67
CA GLU A 36 -12.21 -16.94 47.08
C GLU A 36 -12.66 -17.05 45.61
N PRO A 37 -11.82 -17.53 44.69
CA PRO A 37 -12.26 -17.86 43.35
C PRO A 37 -12.72 -19.31 43.25
N LYS A 38 -13.93 -19.50 42.70
CA LYS A 38 -14.35 -20.76 42.10
C LYS A 38 -13.42 -21.10 40.94
N GLN A 39 -12.98 -22.35 40.92
CA GLN A 39 -12.05 -22.93 39.97
C GLN A 39 -12.76 -23.17 38.62
N GLU A 40 -12.73 -22.18 37.73
CA GLU A 40 -12.96 -22.36 36.29
C GLU A 40 -11.63 -22.67 35.60
N GLN A 41 -11.63 -23.70 34.75
CA GLN A 41 -10.51 -24.12 33.92
C GLN A 41 -10.06 -22.98 32.97
N LEU A 42 -9.04 -22.24 33.40
CA LEU A 42 -8.21 -21.40 32.54
C LEU A 42 -7.09 -22.27 31.95
N ASP A 43 -7.41 -23.01 30.91
CA ASP A 43 -6.40 -23.43 29.94
C ASP A 43 -5.93 -22.17 29.16
N ASP A 44 -4.63 -22.08 28.92
CA ASP A 44 -3.87 -21.00 28.24
C ASP A 44 -3.42 -19.78 29.07
N ILE A 45 -2.77 -20.02 30.22
CA ILE A 45 -1.68 -19.13 30.67
C ILE A 45 -0.41 -19.58 29.95
N ILE A 46 -0.23 -19.11 28.71
CA ILE A 46 1.04 -19.24 28.00
C ILE A 46 2.08 -18.43 28.78
N PRO A 47 3.24 -19.00 29.14
CA PRO A 47 4.37 -18.24 29.66
C PRO A 47 4.84 -17.24 28.58
N PHE A 48 4.35 -16.01 28.66
CA PHE A 48 4.90 -14.89 27.94
C PHE A 48 6.33 -14.65 28.47
N TYR A 49 7.31 -14.57 27.57
CA TYR A 49 8.72 -14.26 27.81
C TYR A 49 9.54 -15.37 28.50
N SER A 50 10.04 -16.33 27.73
CA SER A 50 11.14 -17.18 28.20
C SER A 50 12.14 -17.46 27.08
N HIS A 51 12.77 -16.39 26.58
CA HIS A 51 14.14 -16.35 26.02
C HIS A 51 14.52 -14.87 25.80
N LEU A 52 14.53 -14.07 26.88
CA LEU A 52 15.13 -12.73 26.84
C LEU A 52 16.65 -12.90 26.85
N ALA A 53 17.22 -13.07 25.65
CA ALA A 53 18.62 -12.72 25.42
C ALA A 53 18.83 -11.24 25.82
N PRO A 54 20.04 -10.84 26.24
CA PRO A 54 20.32 -9.52 26.79
C PRO A 54 19.82 -8.39 25.87
N ARG A 55 19.21 -7.35 26.49
CA ARG A 55 18.66 -6.13 25.87
C ARG A 55 19.73 -5.26 25.16
N GLU A 56 20.45 -5.79 24.18
CA GLU A 56 21.45 -5.01 23.44
C GLU A 56 20.91 -4.35 22.17
N PHE A 57 19.69 -4.65 21.74
CA PHE A 57 19.15 -4.02 20.54
C PHE A 57 18.15 -2.94 20.92
N GLY A 58 18.70 -1.72 21.05
CA GLY A 58 17.99 -0.45 21.13
C GLY A 58 17.02 -0.25 19.94
N TRP A 59 16.96 0.93 19.35
CA TRP A 59 16.05 1.25 18.24
C TRP A 59 16.31 0.49 16.92
N LYS A 60 17.27 -0.45 16.89
CA LYS A 60 17.64 -1.21 15.70
C LYS A 60 16.65 -2.34 15.42
N GLU A 61 16.30 -2.49 14.15
CA GLU A 61 15.35 -3.51 13.66
C GLU A 61 16.09 -4.60 12.88
N LEU A 62 16.56 -4.26 11.67
CA LEU A 62 17.41 -5.08 10.81
C LEU A 62 18.68 -4.28 10.49
N ASP A 63 19.76 -4.98 10.14
CA ASP A 63 20.99 -4.32 9.70
C ASP A 63 20.74 -3.47 8.45
N TYR A 64 20.98 -2.17 8.60
CA TYR A 64 20.84 -1.20 7.53
C TYR A 64 22.05 -1.30 6.59
N ILE A 65 21.85 -1.93 5.43
CA ILE A 65 22.87 -2.03 4.38
C ILE A 65 22.69 -0.84 3.45
N ASP A 66 23.75 -0.06 3.26
CA ASP A 66 23.78 1.01 2.28
C ASP A 66 23.75 0.42 0.87
N ALA A 67 22.78 0.85 0.05
CA ALA A 67 22.61 0.41 -1.33
C ALA A 67 23.37 1.30 -2.33
N SER A 68 24.21 2.23 -1.86
CA SER A 68 25.02 3.10 -2.71
C SER A 68 25.94 2.33 -3.67
N SER A 69 26.44 1.16 -3.26
CA SER A 69 27.31 0.30 -4.07
C SER A 69 26.56 -0.64 -5.03
N LEU A 70 25.23 -0.75 -4.90
CA LEU A 70 24.43 -1.65 -5.72
C LEU A 70 23.88 -0.90 -6.93
N SER A 71 23.92 -1.54 -8.09
CA SER A 71 23.29 -1.03 -9.30
C SER A 71 21.76 -1.07 -9.19
N LYS A 72 21.08 -0.21 -9.96
CA LYS A 72 19.61 -0.21 -10.07
C LYS A 72 19.10 -1.61 -10.44
N GLY A 73 19.72 -2.24 -11.43
CA GLY A 73 19.38 -3.60 -11.86
C GLY A 73 19.49 -4.65 -10.74
N GLU A 74 20.56 -4.63 -9.94
CA GLU A 74 20.72 -5.59 -8.83
C GLU A 74 19.63 -5.43 -7.76
N ILE A 75 19.29 -4.18 -7.42
CA ILE A 75 18.21 -3.91 -6.46
C ILE A 75 16.89 -4.41 -7.02
N ILE A 76 16.55 -4.06 -8.27
CA ILE A 76 15.30 -4.52 -8.91
C ILE A 76 15.23 -6.05 -9.01
N GLN A 77 16.32 -6.70 -9.39
CA GLN A 77 16.40 -8.18 -9.42
C GLN A 77 16.14 -8.78 -8.04
N HIS A 78 16.72 -8.20 -6.98
CA HIS A 78 16.45 -8.63 -5.61
C HIS A 78 14.97 -8.47 -5.25
N LEU A 79 14.35 -7.33 -5.57
CA LEU A 79 12.92 -7.09 -5.32
C LEU A 79 12.03 -8.10 -6.05
N ILE A 80 12.34 -8.41 -7.32
CA ILE A 80 11.59 -9.38 -8.12
C ILE A 80 11.74 -10.80 -7.56
N THR A 81 12.97 -11.24 -7.24
CA THR A 81 13.24 -12.56 -6.67
C THR A 81 12.54 -12.77 -5.33
N ASN A 82 12.50 -11.72 -4.50
CA ASN A 82 11.88 -11.75 -3.17
C ASN A 82 10.43 -11.26 -3.16
N SER A 83 9.82 -11.07 -4.34
CA SER A 83 8.39 -10.76 -4.42
C SER A 83 7.55 -11.93 -3.90
N PHE A 84 6.32 -11.65 -3.46
CA PHE A 84 5.43 -12.69 -2.97
C PHE A 84 3.97 -12.28 -3.13
N SER A 85 3.11 -13.29 -3.14
CA SER A 85 1.66 -13.18 -3.22
C SER A 85 1.07 -13.28 -1.82
N VAL A 86 0.14 -12.39 -1.49
CA VAL A 86 -0.62 -12.43 -0.25
C VAL A 86 -2.03 -12.91 -0.57
N PRO A 87 -2.54 -13.96 0.08
CA PRO A 87 -3.85 -14.49 -0.24
C PRO A 87 -4.96 -13.53 0.20
N GLY A 88 -6.11 -13.68 -0.45
CA GLY A 88 -7.34 -13.03 -0.02
C GLY A 88 -7.79 -13.45 1.36
N ARG A 89 -8.94 -12.92 1.76
CA ARG A 89 -9.55 -13.25 3.03
C ARG A 89 -9.95 -14.72 3.04
N THR A 90 -9.37 -15.46 3.97
CA THR A 90 -9.75 -16.84 4.24
C THR A 90 -10.78 -16.86 5.36
N HIS A 91 -12.00 -17.30 5.07
CA HIS A 91 -13.04 -17.41 6.09
C HIS A 91 -12.60 -18.44 7.16
N ARG A 92 -12.50 -17.99 8.41
CA ARG A 92 -12.22 -18.82 9.61
C ARG A 92 -10.82 -19.43 9.72
N SER A 93 -9.92 -19.18 8.76
CA SER A 93 -8.54 -19.64 8.90
C SER A 93 -7.77 -18.77 9.89
N LYS A 94 -6.97 -19.43 10.73
CA LYS A 94 -6.02 -18.79 11.65
C LYS A 94 -4.67 -18.56 10.99
N TRP A 95 -4.52 -19.05 9.76
CA TRP A 95 -3.31 -19.08 8.98
C TRP A 95 -3.53 -18.46 7.60
N ALA A 96 -2.51 -17.80 7.07
CA ALA A 96 -2.46 -17.33 5.69
C ALA A 96 -1.26 -17.99 4.99
N THR A 97 -1.45 -18.44 3.75
CA THR A 97 -0.38 -19.04 2.95
C THR A 97 0.18 -17.99 2.00
N ILE A 98 1.40 -17.53 2.27
CA ILE A 98 2.14 -16.59 1.43
C ILE A 98 2.89 -17.39 0.36
N THR A 99 2.76 -17.01 -0.91
CA THR A 99 3.45 -17.69 -2.03
C THR A 99 4.58 -16.80 -2.53
N LEU A 100 5.82 -17.20 -2.30
CA LEU A 100 6.99 -16.47 -2.82
C LEU A 100 7.07 -16.57 -4.34
N ALA A 101 7.80 -15.64 -4.96
CA ALA A 101 8.08 -15.63 -6.39
C ALA A 101 8.70 -16.94 -6.87
N GLY A 102 9.45 -17.66 -6.03
CA GLY A 102 9.99 -18.98 -6.37
C GLY A 102 8.96 -20.11 -6.47
N GLY A 103 7.69 -19.86 -6.16
CA GLY A 103 6.62 -20.86 -6.05
C GLY A 103 6.56 -21.56 -4.70
N SER A 104 7.54 -21.34 -3.82
CA SER A 104 7.51 -21.84 -2.45
C SER A 104 6.40 -21.16 -1.65
N THR A 105 5.76 -21.91 -0.77
CA THR A 105 4.69 -21.39 0.10
C THR A 105 5.16 -21.36 1.54
N THR A 106 4.72 -20.35 2.29
CA THR A 106 5.03 -20.15 3.70
C THR A 106 3.74 -19.84 4.45
N VAL A 107 3.42 -20.64 5.46
CA VAL A 107 2.23 -20.44 6.30
C VAL A 107 2.54 -19.47 7.43
N VAL A 108 1.89 -18.32 7.45
CA VAL A 108 2.06 -17.28 8.48
C VAL A 108 0.80 -17.20 9.36
N PRO A 109 0.89 -16.76 10.62
CA PRO A 109 -0.28 -16.37 11.39
C PRO A 109 -1.13 -15.36 10.61
N ASN A 110 -2.43 -15.60 10.49
CA ASN A 110 -3.33 -14.77 9.65
C ASN A 110 -3.35 -13.29 10.07
N VAL A 111 -2.99 -13.03 11.32
CA VAL A 111 -2.87 -11.69 11.89
C VAL A 111 -1.77 -10.84 11.23
N TYR A 112 -0.77 -11.46 10.59
CA TYR A 112 0.25 -10.78 9.78
C TYR A 112 -0.16 -10.54 8.32
N ARG A 113 -1.28 -11.11 7.86
CA ARG A 113 -1.68 -11.06 6.44
C ARG A 113 -1.83 -9.63 5.91
N ILE A 114 -2.62 -8.81 6.60
CA ILE A 114 -2.87 -7.41 6.19
C ILE A 114 -1.65 -6.51 6.42
N PRO A 115 -0.94 -6.59 7.58
CA PRO A 115 0.32 -5.88 7.75
C PRO A 115 1.34 -6.17 6.64
N LEU A 116 1.53 -7.44 6.30
CA LEU A 116 2.47 -7.85 5.25
C LEU A 116 2.04 -7.31 3.87
N MET A 117 0.74 -7.32 3.56
CA MET A 117 0.19 -6.72 2.35
C MET A 117 0.48 -5.22 2.26
N PHE A 118 0.31 -4.49 3.37
CA PHE A 118 0.62 -3.06 3.43
C PHE A 118 2.12 -2.77 3.27
N VAL A 119 2.98 -3.54 3.95
CA VAL A 119 4.44 -3.36 3.82
C VAL A 119 4.89 -3.58 2.37
N SER A 120 4.34 -4.60 1.69
CA SER A 120 4.58 -4.80 0.26
C SER A 120 4.06 -3.65 -0.60
N GLN A 121 2.82 -3.20 -0.37
CA GLN A 121 2.25 -2.07 -1.08
C GLN A 121 3.11 -0.81 -0.91
N PHE A 122 3.54 -0.51 0.31
CA PHE A 122 4.44 0.60 0.60
C PHE A 122 5.75 0.49 -0.21
N MET A 123 6.38 -0.69 -0.22
CA MET A 123 7.61 -0.92 -0.97
C MET A 123 7.42 -0.72 -2.48
N TRP A 124 6.42 -1.37 -3.08
CA TRP A 124 6.18 -1.33 -4.53
C TRP A 124 5.68 0.03 -5.01
N SER A 125 4.78 0.69 -4.26
CA SER A 125 4.38 2.06 -4.56
C SER A 125 5.54 3.05 -4.41
N SER A 126 6.39 2.88 -3.40
CA SER A 126 7.59 3.73 -3.26
C SER A 126 8.51 3.56 -4.44
N LEU A 127 8.75 2.30 -4.88
CA LEU A 127 9.52 2.01 -6.08
C LEU A 127 8.92 2.70 -7.31
N GLN A 128 7.62 2.54 -7.54
CA GLN A 128 6.91 3.17 -8.66
C GLN A 128 7.10 4.70 -8.69
N LEU A 129 7.07 5.36 -7.53
CA LEU A 129 7.21 6.82 -7.45
C LEU A 129 8.61 7.32 -7.81
N VAL A 130 9.66 6.55 -7.48
CA VAL A 130 11.05 7.03 -7.59
C VAL A 130 11.81 6.45 -8.78
N LEU A 131 11.35 5.35 -9.38
CA LEU A 131 12.14 4.59 -10.37
C LEU A 131 12.49 5.41 -11.62
N ASN A 132 11.62 6.34 -12.01
CA ASN A 132 11.80 7.17 -13.21
C ASN A 132 12.58 8.49 -12.94
N ASP A 133 12.91 8.80 -11.69
CA ASP A 133 13.69 9.98 -11.30
C ASP A 133 14.97 9.56 -10.58
N GLU A 134 16.12 9.70 -11.23
CA GLU A 134 17.41 9.28 -10.68
C GLU A 134 17.76 9.93 -9.33
N LYS A 135 17.35 11.18 -9.10
CA LYS A 135 17.67 11.88 -7.84
C LYS A 135 16.87 11.30 -6.68
N GLU A 136 15.59 11.03 -6.91
CA GLU A 136 14.73 10.41 -5.90
C GLU A 136 15.09 8.93 -5.73
N TRP A 137 15.42 8.22 -6.82
CA TRP A 137 15.93 6.86 -6.77
C TRP A 137 17.14 6.75 -5.85
N ASP A 138 18.17 7.58 -6.04
CA ASP A 138 19.38 7.54 -5.22
C ASP A 138 19.11 7.76 -3.72
N LYS A 139 18.12 8.60 -3.41
CA LYS A 139 17.72 8.90 -2.04
C LYS A 139 16.93 7.77 -1.39
N PHE A 140 16.08 7.08 -2.14
CA PHE A 140 15.11 6.13 -1.59
C PHE A 140 15.45 4.65 -1.82
N LYS A 141 16.37 4.31 -2.74
CA LYS A 141 16.75 2.93 -3.08
C LYS A 141 17.14 2.08 -1.88
N THR A 142 17.89 2.66 -0.94
CA THR A 142 18.32 1.95 0.29
C THR A 142 17.13 1.63 1.20
N GLY A 143 16.18 2.56 1.32
CA GLY A 143 14.94 2.32 2.07
C GLY A 143 14.07 1.24 1.43
N ILE A 144 13.90 1.27 0.12
CA ILE A 144 13.13 0.26 -0.62
C ILE A 144 13.76 -1.14 -0.46
N LEU A 145 15.07 -1.25 -0.65
CA LEU A 145 15.80 -2.50 -0.45
C LEU A 145 15.68 -3.02 0.98
N TYR A 146 15.77 -2.13 1.98
CA TYR A 146 15.59 -2.48 3.37
C TYR A 146 14.22 -3.12 3.64
N VAL A 147 13.14 -2.55 3.09
CA VAL A 147 11.78 -3.10 3.28
C VAL A 147 11.65 -4.48 2.65
N SER A 148 12.26 -4.71 1.48
CA SER A 148 12.31 -6.02 0.84
C SER A 148 13.01 -7.05 1.72
N ARG A 149 14.21 -6.70 2.23
CA ARG A 149 15.00 -7.55 3.13
C ARG A 149 14.27 -7.83 4.45
N LEU A 150 13.50 -6.87 4.95
CA LEU A 150 12.68 -7.04 6.15
C LEU A 150 11.58 -8.09 5.91
N CYS A 151 10.89 -8.04 4.77
CA CYS A 151 9.91 -9.06 4.39
C CYS A 151 10.57 -10.44 4.17
N GLU A 152 11.73 -10.48 3.51
CA GLU A 152 12.52 -11.70 3.31
C GLU A 152 12.94 -12.33 4.65
N ALA A 153 13.45 -11.52 5.58
CA ALA A 153 13.83 -11.95 6.92
C ALA A 153 12.64 -12.52 7.70
N PHE A 154 11.49 -11.84 7.67
CA PHE A 154 10.25 -12.33 8.27
C PHE A 154 9.85 -13.70 7.68
N LEU A 155 9.78 -13.83 6.35
CA LEU A 155 9.37 -15.09 5.70
C LEU A 155 10.38 -16.22 5.91
N THR A 156 11.67 -15.90 6.02
CA THR A 156 12.72 -16.88 6.31
C THR A 156 12.63 -17.38 7.74
N GLU A 157 12.43 -16.46 8.69
CA GLU A 157 12.30 -16.81 10.11
C GLU A 157 11.03 -17.62 10.39
N VAL A 158 9.91 -17.28 9.74
CA VAL A 158 8.70 -18.09 9.76
C VAL A 158 8.97 -19.51 9.25
N ARG A 159 9.68 -19.69 8.12
CA ARG A 159 10.00 -21.03 7.60
C ARG A 159 10.90 -21.81 8.55
N ARG A 160 11.88 -21.15 9.15
CA ARG A 160 12.78 -21.73 10.16
C ARG A 160 11.99 -22.25 11.36
N ALA A 161 11.18 -21.38 11.98
CA ALA A 161 10.35 -21.75 13.13
C ALA A 161 9.35 -22.87 12.81
N MET A 162 8.77 -22.88 11.61
CA MET A 162 7.91 -23.99 11.15
C MET A 162 8.65 -25.33 11.08
N SER A 163 9.94 -25.31 10.73
CA SER A 163 10.73 -26.52 10.53
C SER A 163 11.28 -27.07 11.85
N GLU A 164 11.55 -26.20 12.83
CA GLU A 164 12.19 -26.58 14.11
C GLU A 164 11.18 -26.86 15.22
N GLU A 165 10.28 -25.91 15.50
CA GLU A 165 9.44 -25.91 16.70
C GLU A 165 7.94 -26.01 16.39
N GLY A 166 7.58 -25.78 15.11
CA GLY A 166 6.21 -25.50 14.71
C GLY A 166 5.81 -24.07 15.09
N ILE A 167 4.86 -23.51 14.33
CA ILE A 167 4.37 -22.15 14.59
C ILE A 167 3.03 -22.22 15.31
N GLY A 168 2.98 -21.63 16.50
CA GLY A 168 1.75 -21.36 17.24
C GLY A 168 1.06 -20.06 16.80
N ARG A 169 -0.19 -19.85 17.22
CA ARG A 169 -0.95 -18.61 16.91
C ARG A 169 -0.33 -17.36 17.56
N SER A 170 0.37 -17.57 18.66
CA SER A 170 1.10 -16.57 19.42
C SER A 170 2.51 -16.34 18.89
N TRP A 171 2.94 -17.03 17.83
CA TRP A 171 4.24 -16.80 17.23
C TRP A 171 4.36 -15.35 16.75
N ARG A 172 5.52 -14.74 17.00
CA ARG A 172 5.83 -13.35 16.69
C ARG A 172 7.26 -13.24 16.18
N TYR A 173 7.49 -12.28 15.30
CA TYR A 173 8.84 -11.90 14.89
C TYR A 173 9.13 -10.48 15.33
N ALA A 174 9.90 -10.34 16.40
CA ALA A 174 10.14 -9.07 17.08
C ALA A 174 10.65 -7.97 16.13
N THR A 175 11.58 -8.30 15.22
CA THR A 175 12.12 -7.34 14.24
C THR A 175 11.03 -6.75 13.34
N PHE A 176 10.11 -7.58 12.85
CA PHE A 176 9.00 -7.12 12.02
C PHE A 176 7.94 -6.39 12.83
N ASP A 177 7.62 -6.86 14.05
CA ASP A 177 6.70 -6.19 14.96
C ASP A 177 7.13 -4.75 15.30
N ARG A 178 8.43 -4.52 15.47
CA ARG A 178 8.97 -3.17 15.67
C ARG A 178 8.72 -2.27 14.46
N ALA A 179 8.97 -2.74 13.25
CA ALA A 179 8.67 -2.00 12.03
C ALA A 179 7.17 -1.70 11.91
N LEU A 180 6.30 -2.68 12.17
CA LEU A 180 4.85 -2.51 12.15
C LEU A 180 4.38 -1.46 13.17
N THR A 181 4.99 -1.44 14.36
CA THR A 181 4.70 -0.43 15.39
C THR A 181 4.99 0.98 14.89
N ARG A 182 6.10 1.20 14.18
CA ARG A 182 6.38 2.50 13.55
C ARG A 182 5.43 2.82 12.41
N TYR A 183 5.15 1.83 11.58
CA TYR A 183 4.35 2.03 10.36
C TYR A 183 2.93 2.44 10.71
N ARG A 184 2.34 1.88 11.78
CA ARG A 184 1.02 2.30 12.28
C ARG A 184 0.97 3.79 12.63
N MET A 185 2.11 4.37 13.06
CA MET A 185 2.25 5.77 13.44
C MET A 185 2.66 6.66 12.26
N GLY A 186 2.76 6.10 11.04
CA GLY A 186 3.18 6.82 9.85
C GLY A 186 4.69 7.08 9.75
N TRP A 187 5.50 6.39 10.56
CA TRP A 187 6.97 6.44 10.50
C TRP A 187 7.47 5.32 9.59
N LEU A 188 7.42 5.53 8.27
CA LEU A 188 7.70 4.49 7.28
C LEU A 188 9.19 4.37 6.88
N LEU A 189 10.00 5.40 7.15
CA LEU A 189 11.41 5.40 6.80
C LEU A 189 12.22 4.54 7.76
N SER A 190 13.19 3.79 7.24
CA SER A 190 13.99 2.83 8.02
C SER A 190 15.47 3.21 8.12
N GLU A 191 15.84 4.45 7.74
CA GLU A 191 17.20 4.94 7.98
C GLU A 191 17.47 5.02 9.49
N PRO A 192 18.71 4.70 9.94
CA PRO A 192 19.06 4.69 11.35
C PRO A 192 18.72 5.99 12.10
N LYS A 193 18.83 7.14 11.43
CA LYS A 193 18.50 8.45 12.02
C LYS A 193 17.02 8.56 12.40
N TYR A 194 16.11 8.06 11.56
CA TYR A 194 14.66 8.12 11.82
C TYR A 194 14.22 7.06 12.82
N LEU A 195 14.87 5.89 12.82
CA LEU A 195 14.64 4.86 13.85
C LEU A 195 15.02 5.39 15.24
N LYS A 196 16.17 6.06 15.32
CA LYS A 196 16.63 6.71 16.55
C LYS A 196 15.68 7.82 16.98
N GLU A 197 15.25 8.68 16.06
CA GLU A 197 14.30 9.77 16.35
C GLU A 197 12.95 9.21 16.86
N PHE A 198 12.41 8.18 16.23
CA PHE A 198 11.19 7.52 16.69
C PHE A 198 11.35 6.98 18.11
N TRP A 199 12.46 6.30 18.39
CA TRP A 199 12.70 5.74 19.72
C TRP A 199 12.95 6.82 20.78
N GLU A 200 13.66 7.90 20.45
CA GLU A 200 13.82 9.05 21.35
C GLU A 200 12.47 9.71 21.68
N MET A 201 11.53 9.71 20.73
CA MET A 201 10.21 10.33 20.88
C MET A 201 9.21 9.45 21.65
N TYR A 202 9.16 8.15 21.36
CA TYR A 202 8.12 7.24 21.87
C TYR A 202 8.65 6.20 22.87
N GLY A 203 9.96 5.99 22.91
CA GLY A 203 10.62 5.04 23.79
C GLY A 203 10.25 3.58 23.55
N ASP A 204 10.62 2.74 24.51
CA ASP A 204 10.27 1.31 24.48
C ASP A 204 8.78 1.07 24.77
N GLU A 205 8.09 2.00 25.43
CA GLU A 205 6.66 1.88 25.77
C GLU A 205 5.80 1.64 24.52
N GLU A 206 6.13 2.31 23.43
CA GLU A 206 5.44 2.15 22.16
C GLU A 206 5.77 0.79 21.52
N TYR A 207 7.03 0.35 21.57
CA TYR A 207 7.46 -0.97 21.09
C TYR A 207 6.92 -2.15 21.92
N GLN A 208 6.47 -1.93 23.15
CA GLN A 208 5.80 -2.96 23.96
C GLN A 208 4.33 -3.19 23.56
N LYS A 209 3.73 -2.31 22.75
CA LYS A 209 2.36 -2.50 22.27
C LYS A 209 2.36 -3.58 21.20
N ASP A 210 1.39 -4.49 21.26
CA ASP A 210 1.25 -5.54 20.25
C ASP A 210 0.79 -4.91 18.92
N PRO A 211 1.67 -4.81 17.90
CA PRO A 211 1.33 -4.13 16.65
C PRO A 211 0.25 -4.87 15.89
N VAL A 212 0.01 -6.14 16.20
CA VAL A 212 -0.91 -7.00 15.47
C VAL A 212 -2.35 -6.86 15.98
N LYS A 213 -2.55 -6.30 17.18
CA LYS A 213 -3.88 -6.04 17.75
C LYS A 213 -4.58 -4.81 17.16
N PHE A 214 -3.86 -3.97 16.43
CA PHE A 214 -4.46 -2.81 15.78
C PHE A 214 -5.34 -3.23 14.59
N ASP A 215 -6.37 -2.42 14.30
CA ASP A 215 -7.25 -2.63 13.15
C ASP A 215 -6.54 -2.27 11.85
N TRP A 216 -5.64 -3.15 11.41
CA TRP A 216 -4.88 -2.99 10.18
C TRP A 216 -5.79 -2.87 8.96
N LYS A 217 -6.94 -3.56 8.93
CA LYS A 217 -7.87 -3.44 7.80
C LYS A 217 -8.27 -1.97 7.64
N ARG A 218 -8.74 -1.33 8.71
CA ARG A 218 -9.13 0.09 8.68
C ARG A 218 -7.96 1.03 8.41
N LEU A 219 -6.79 0.77 9.00
CA LEU A 219 -5.62 1.63 8.82
C LEU A 219 -5.14 1.65 7.37
N VAL A 220 -5.04 0.48 6.73
CA VAL A 220 -4.46 0.37 5.38
C VAL A 220 -5.43 0.81 4.30
N THR A 221 -6.74 0.64 4.50
CA THR A 221 -7.75 1.13 3.56
C THR A 221 -7.96 2.64 3.68
N LYS A 222 -7.88 3.20 4.90
CA LYS A 222 -7.83 4.66 5.10
C LYS A 222 -6.55 5.26 4.48
N GLY A 223 -5.48 4.48 4.49
CA GLY A 223 -4.17 4.87 4.00
C GLY A 223 -3.30 5.51 5.09
N ILE A 224 -2.01 5.22 5.01
CA ILE A 224 -0.98 5.73 5.92
C ILE A 224 -0.02 6.54 5.07
N LYS A 225 0.07 7.86 5.32
CA LYS A 225 0.94 8.78 4.55
C LYS A 225 0.71 8.69 3.02
N GLY A 226 -0.53 8.50 2.59
CA GLY A 226 -0.90 8.37 1.17
C GLY A 226 -0.79 6.96 0.60
N PHE A 227 -0.14 6.03 1.30
CA PHE A 227 -0.11 4.62 0.90
C PHE A 227 -1.37 3.91 1.38
N LYS A 228 -2.20 3.49 0.43
CA LYS A 228 -3.44 2.73 0.70
C LYS A 228 -3.40 1.36 0.02
N VAL A 229 -4.08 0.41 0.65
CA VAL A 229 -4.38 -0.91 0.07
C VAL A 229 -5.88 -0.91 -0.25
N GLU A 230 -6.23 -1.28 -1.48
CA GLU A 230 -7.62 -1.29 -1.92
C GLU A 230 -8.41 -2.39 -1.18
N GLU A 231 -9.69 -2.14 -0.90
CA GLU A 231 -10.53 -3.14 -0.21
C GLU A 231 -10.63 -4.44 -1.01
N GLU A 232 -10.65 -4.34 -2.35
CA GLU A 232 -10.61 -5.49 -3.26
C GLU A 232 -9.34 -6.34 -3.07
N GLN A 233 -8.19 -5.71 -2.84
CA GLN A 233 -6.94 -6.42 -2.55
C GLN A 233 -6.97 -7.05 -1.15
N VAL A 234 -7.58 -6.38 -0.16
CA VAL A 234 -7.73 -6.95 1.19
C VAL A 234 -8.60 -8.20 1.19
N GLU A 235 -9.68 -8.22 0.39
CA GLU A 235 -10.62 -9.34 0.31
C GLU A 235 -10.16 -10.41 -0.70
N GLY A 236 -9.70 -10.02 -1.88
CA GLY A 236 -9.29 -10.93 -2.97
C GLY A 236 -7.82 -11.39 -2.91
N GLY A 237 -6.98 -10.64 -2.21
CA GLY A 237 -5.53 -10.86 -2.19
C GLY A 237 -4.84 -10.16 -3.34
N ILE A 238 -3.54 -10.39 -3.44
CA ILE A 238 -2.69 -9.79 -4.46
C ILE A 238 -1.53 -10.72 -4.79
N THR A 239 -1.30 -10.90 -6.09
CA THR A 239 -0.25 -11.77 -6.61
C THR A 239 1.09 -11.04 -6.69
N ALA A 240 2.17 -11.81 -6.70
CA ALA A 240 3.51 -11.28 -6.96
C ALA A 240 3.57 -10.50 -8.28
N THR A 241 2.89 -11.00 -9.32
CA THR A 241 2.78 -10.34 -10.62
C THR A 241 1.98 -9.03 -10.55
N GLY A 242 0.94 -8.96 -9.72
CA GLY A 242 0.15 -7.74 -9.53
C GLY A 242 0.94 -6.60 -8.89
N TRP A 243 1.90 -6.92 -8.03
CA TRP A 243 2.81 -5.91 -7.47
C TRP A 243 3.76 -5.30 -8.50
N MET A 244 4.15 -6.08 -9.50
CA MET A 244 5.15 -5.71 -10.49
C MET A 244 4.51 -5.18 -11.79
N ASP A 245 3.20 -4.97 -11.78
CA ASP A 245 2.48 -4.52 -12.96
C ASP A 245 2.95 -3.11 -13.39
N GLY A 246 3.41 -3.00 -14.63
CA GLY A 246 4.04 -1.80 -15.17
C GLY A 246 5.56 -1.70 -14.98
N LEU A 247 6.20 -2.58 -14.19
CA LEU A 247 7.66 -2.62 -14.10
C LEU A 247 8.27 -3.29 -15.34
N LYS A 248 9.06 -2.54 -16.11
CA LYS A 248 9.65 -3.01 -17.36
C LYS A 248 11.12 -2.62 -17.47
N GLU A 249 11.89 -3.41 -18.20
CA GLU A 249 13.26 -3.07 -18.60
C GLU A 249 13.29 -2.63 -20.06
N LEU A 250 13.90 -1.48 -20.32
CA LEU A 250 14.09 -0.91 -21.65
C LEU A 250 15.55 -0.49 -21.80
N CYS A 251 16.23 -1.03 -22.82
CA CYS A 251 17.63 -0.70 -23.13
C CYS A 251 18.59 -0.86 -21.94
N GLY A 252 18.33 -1.82 -21.05
CA GLY A 252 19.17 -2.10 -19.87
C GLY A 252 18.90 -1.21 -18.66
N ASP A 253 17.90 -0.33 -18.73
CA ASP A 253 17.41 0.43 -17.58
C ASP A 253 15.99 0.00 -17.19
N TRP A 254 15.67 0.16 -15.91
CA TRP A 254 14.36 -0.20 -15.36
C TRP A 254 13.51 1.05 -15.21
N LEU A 255 12.28 0.97 -15.71
CA LEU A 255 11.30 2.04 -15.65
C LEU A 255 9.93 1.50 -15.27
N TRP A 256 9.11 2.37 -14.71
CA TRP A 256 7.71 2.08 -14.45
C TRP A 256 6.85 2.70 -15.56
N ASP A 257 6.21 1.87 -16.36
CA ASP A 257 5.37 2.28 -17.48
C ASP A 257 4.05 1.52 -17.50
N THR A 258 2.99 2.24 -17.19
CA THR A 258 1.60 1.77 -17.23
C THR A 258 0.99 1.87 -18.63
N SER A 259 1.69 2.47 -19.60
CA SER A 259 1.21 2.51 -20.98
C SER A 259 1.42 1.15 -21.66
N ASN A 260 0.45 0.76 -22.48
CA ASN A 260 0.55 -0.46 -23.28
C ASN A 260 1.42 -0.29 -24.54
N ASN A 261 2.08 0.87 -24.71
CA ASN A 261 2.68 1.27 -25.99
C ASN A 261 4.14 0.84 -26.17
N THR A 262 4.83 0.35 -25.13
CA THR A 262 6.23 -0.09 -25.24
C THR A 262 6.34 -1.52 -25.73
N SER A 263 6.11 -1.76 -27.03
CA SER A 263 6.14 -3.10 -27.64
C SER A 263 7.50 -3.81 -27.59
N ARG A 264 8.56 -3.16 -27.11
CA ARG A 264 9.93 -3.70 -27.01
C ARG A 264 10.47 -3.83 -25.58
N ALA A 265 9.77 -3.31 -24.58
CA ALA A 265 10.22 -3.41 -23.19
C ALA A 265 9.85 -4.77 -22.63
N ARG A 266 10.76 -5.39 -21.87
CA ARG A 266 10.51 -6.69 -21.24
C ARG A 266 9.92 -6.48 -19.86
N SER A 267 8.83 -7.20 -19.53
CA SER A 267 8.19 -7.03 -18.23
C SER A 267 8.99 -7.71 -17.12
N ALA A 268 8.87 -7.21 -15.89
CA ALA A 268 9.40 -7.86 -14.70
C ALA A 268 8.83 -9.28 -14.50
N CYS A 269 7.60 -9.52 -14.94
CA CYS A 269 6.97 -10.84 -14.94
C CYS A 269 7.71 -11.83 -15.84
N ASP A 270 8.12 -11.42 -17.05
CA ASP A 270 8.90 -12.27 -17.97
C ASP A 270 10.27 -12.62 -17.37
N TYR A 271 10.85 -11.69 -16.62
CA TYR A 271 12.08 -11.89 -15.87
C TYR A 271 11.88 -12.90 -14.75
N LEU A 272 10.82 -12.74 -13.97
CA LEU A 272 10.50 -13.64 -12.88
C LEU A 272 10.27 -15.07 -13.38
N GLU A 273 9.48 -15.26 -14.44
CA GLU A 273 9.23 -16.58 -15.02
C GLU A 273 10.51 -17.23 -15.56
N SER A 274 11.35 -16.44 -16.24
CA SER A 274 12.64 -16.91 -16.74
C SER A 274 13.52 -17.36 -15.58
N TRP A 275 13.63 -16.55 -14.54
CA TRP A 275 14.40 -16.87 -13.34
C TRP A 275 13.83 -18.08 -12.59
N GLN A 276 12.50 -18.22 -12.49
CA GLN A 276 11.87 -19.40 -11.88
C GLN A 276 12.30 -20.69 -12.59
N ARG A 277 12.37 -20.66 -13.94
CA ARG A 277 12.74 -21.80 -14.78
C ARG A 277 14.24 -22.10 -14.73
N THR A 278 15.10 -21.08 -14.81
CA THR A 278 16.55 -21.27 -14.97
C THR A 278 17.35 -21.14 -13.68
N LYS A 279 16.78 -20.47 -12.67
CA LYS A 279 17.46 -19.99 -11.45
C LYS A 279 18.67 -19.09 -11.74
N VAL A 280 18.75 -18.51 -12.95
CA VAL A 280 19.85 -17.66 -13.41
C VAL A 280 19.29 -16.41 -14.07
N TRP A 281 19.73 -15.25 -13.60
CA TRP A 281 19.39 -13.95 -14.20
C TRP A 281 20.12 -13.74 -15.54
N GLY A 282 19.49 -13.01 -16.47
CA GLY A 282 20.12 -12.53 -17.70
C GLY A 282 20.28 -13.53 -18.86
N LYS A 283 20.19 -14.85 -18.64
CA LYS A 283 20.15 -15.81 -19.75
C LYS A 283 18.73 -15.92 -20.30
N LEU A 284 18.47 -15.20 -21.40
CA LEU A 284 17.32 -15.51 -22.25
C LEU A 284 17.44 -16.97 -22.67
N SER A 285 16.41 -17.77 -22.37
CA SER A 285 16.22 -19.00 -23.13
C SER A 285 16.17 -18.58 -24.60
N PRO A 286 16.96 -19.20 -25.49
CA PRO A 286 16.85 -18.91 -26.91
C PRO A 286 15.38 -19.05 -27.24
N SER A 287 14.77 -17.93 -27.65
CA SER A 287 13.35 -17.81 -27.91
C SER A 287 12.93 -19.08 -28.62
N ARG A 288 11.92 -19.77 -28.08
CA ARG A 288 11.34 -20.96 -28.70
C ARG A 288 11.02 -20.55 -30.12
N THR A 289 11.93 -20.81 -31.04
CA THR A 289 11.76 -20.52 -32.44
C THR A 289 10.56 -21.37 -32.74
N LEU A 290 9.41 -20.70 -32.93
CA LEU A 290 8.24 -21.32 -33.50
C LEU A 290 8.76 -21.88 -34.81
N SER A 291 9.11 -23.16 -34.76
CA SER A 291 9.49 -23.96 -35.89
C SER A 291 8.24 -24.01 -36.72
N THR A 292 8.03 -22.99 -37.54
CA THR A 292 7.32 -23.10 -38.80
C THR A 292 8.00 -24.24 -39.52
N ASN A 293 7.50 -25.46 -39.28
CA ASN A 293 7.69 -26.56 -40.20
C ASN A 293 7.20 -26.04 -41.55
N PRO A 294 8.07 -25.85 -42.55
CA PRO A 294 7.59 -25.81 -43.91
C PRO A 294 7.03 -27.21 -44.16
N GLU A 295 5.72 -27.27 -44.37
CA GLU A 295 5.00 -28.44 -44.86
C GLU A 295 5.75 -29.00 -46.08
N ALA A 296 6.40 -30.14 -45.86
CA ALA A 296 7.22 -30.78 -46.87
C ALA A 296 6.31 -31.35 -47.96
N ALA A 297 6.34 -30.72 -49.13
CA ALA A 297 5.88 -31.36 -50.37
C ALA A 297 6.77 -32.60 -50.66
N PRO A 298 6.18 -33.73 -51.12
CA PRO A 298 6.93 -34.95 -51.36
C PRO A 298 7.68 -34.87 -52.69
N VAL A 299 9.00 -34.72 -52.65
CA VAL A 299 9.86 -34.85 -53.85
C VAL A 299 10.61 -36.18 -53.81
N LYS A 300 10.45 -36.94 -54.90
CA LYS A 300 11.02 -38.26 -55.18
C LYS A 300 12.56 -38.30 -55.06
N PRO A 301 13.14 -39.46 -54.71
CA PRO A 301 14.59 -39.61 -54.66
C PRO A 301 15.15 -39.84 -56.08
N GLN A 302 16.09 -38.99 -56.50
CA GLN A 302 17.06 -39.36 -57.53
C GLN A 302 18.46 -39.38 -56.92
N SER A 303 19.01 -40.58 -56.95
CA SER A 303 20.39 -40.94 -56.74
C SER A 303 21.31 -40.25 -57.76
N LYS A 304 22.45 -39.73 -57.28
CA LYS A 304 23.76 -39.89 -57.92
C LYS A 304 24.89 -39.40 -57.01
N LEU A 305 25.80 -40.33 -56.71
CA LEU A 305 27.14 -40.06 -56.20
C LEU A 305 27.90 -39.14 -57.17
N GLY A 306 28.61 -38.16 -56.61
CA GLY A 306 29.63 -37.38 -57.31
C GLY A 306 30.55 -36.71 -56.30
N ALA A 307 31.76 -37.22 -56.17
CA ALA A 307 32.83 -36.63 -55.37
C ALA A 307 33.33 -35.32 -56.01
N CYS A 308 33.55 -34.27 -55.22
CA CYS A 308 34.52 -33.21 -55.53
C CYS A 308 34.90 -32.37 -54.31
N TYR A 309 36.11 -31.83 -54.40
CA TYR A 309 36.99 -31.18 -53.42
C TYR A 309 36.41 -30.00 -52.60
N PRO A 310 37.06 -29.63 -51.48
CA PRO A 310 36.66 -28.47 -50.67
C PRO A 310 37.03 -27.14 -51.35
N GLN A 311 36.02 -26.30 -51.57
CA GLN A 311 36.20 -24.87 -51.84
C GLN A 311 36.21 -24.08 -50.51
N PRO A 312 37.01 -23.00 -50.41
CA PRO A 312 36.96 -22.09 -49.26
C PRO A 312 35.69 -21.21 -49.30
N PRO A 313 35.21 -20.74 -48.13
CA PRO A 313 33.94 -20.03 -48.04
C PRO A 313 34.03 -18.62 -48.69
N PRO A 314 32.97 -18.18 -49.38
CA PRO A 314 32.89 -16.81 -49.88
C PRO A 314 32.65 -15.83 -48.74
N PHE A 315 33.37 -14.71 -48.78
CA PHE A 315 33.10 -13.53 -47.96
C PHE A 315 31.68 -13.03 -48.24
N HIS A 316 30.80 -13.13 -47.23
CA HIS A 316 29.51 -12.46 -47.24
C HIS A 316 29.73 -10.96 -47.03
N SER A 317 29.63 -10.20 -48.12
CA SER A 317 29.43 -8.75 -48.09
C SER A 317 28.05 -8.47 -47.49
N CYS A 318 28.00 -7.84 -46.32
CA CYS A 318 26.78 -7.33 -45.72
C CYS A 318 26.35 -6.08 -46.48
N ASP A 319 25.47 -6.23 -47.47
CA ASP A 319 24.70 -5.10 -47.97
C ASP A 319 23.69 -4.63 -46.90
N PRO A 320 23.50 -3.31 -46.72
CA PRO A 320 22.54 -2.80 -45.76
C PRO A 320 21.12 -3.10 -46.25
N VAL A 321 20.43 -4.01 -45.58
CA VAL A 321 18.99 -4.20 -45.72
C VAL A 321 18.30 -2.95 -45.20
N VAL A 322 17.97 -2.05 -46.12
CA VAL A 322 17.04 -0.94 -45.89
C VAL A 322 15.68 -1.56 -45.61
N SER A 323 15.39 -1.75 -44.33
CA SER A 323 14.08 -2.20 -43.85
C SER A 323 13.11 -1.02 -44.01
N THR A 324 12.48 -0.91 -45.17
CA THR A 324 11.33 -0.04 -45.40
C THR A 324 10.15 -0.55 -44.57
N ALA A 325 10.06 -0.04 -43.34
CA ALA A 325 8.88 -0.22 -42.52
C ALA A 325 7.66 0.35 -43.26
N PRO A 326 6.53 -0.36 -43.31
CA PRO A 326 5.32 0.17 -43.92
C PRO A 326 4.92 1.46 -43.19
N PRO A 327 4.52 2.52 -43.92
CA PRO A 327 4.09 3.76 -43.29
C PRO A 327 2.93 3.45 -42.33
N PRO A 328 2.91 4.07 -41.13
CA PRO A 328 1.86 3.84 -40.16
C PRO A 328 0.50 4.15 -40.79
N SER A 329 -0.48 3.27 -40.56
CA SER A 329 -1.78 3.34 -41.24
C SER A 329 -2.44 4.70 -41.01
N SER A 330 -2.77 5.41 -42.10
CA SER A 330 -3.37 6.75 -42.00
C SER A 330 -4.71 6.75 -41.23
N GLU A 331 -5.34 5.58 -41.11
CA GLU A 331 -6.59 5.40 -40.36
C GLU A 331 -6.41 5.51 -38.84
N LEU A 332 -5.28 5.05 -38.30
CA LEU A 332 -5.02 5.18 -36.86
C LEU A 332 -4.86 6.66 -36.48
N PHE A 333 -4.14 7.43 -37.30
CA PHE A 333 -3.97 8.86 -37.07
C PHE A 333 -5.29 9.62 -37.19
N LYS A 334 -6.14 9.28 -38.17
CA LYS A 334 -7.49 9.86 -38.28
C LYS A 334 -8.35 9.56 -37.05
N PHE A 335 -8.34 8.31 -36.58
CA PHE A 335 -9.10 7.93 -35.39
C PHE A 335 -8.62 8.66 -34.12
N LEU A 336 -7.29 8.78 -33.94
CA LEU A 336 -6.72 9.53 -32.81
C LEU A 336 -7.06 11.02 -32.88
N GLN A 337 -7.01 11.62 -34.08
CA GLN A 337 -7.42 13.00 -34.32
C GLN A 337 -8.90 13.21 -33.94
N GLU A 338 -9.79 12.33 -34.38
CA GLU A 338 -11.23 12.40 -34.06
C GLU A 338 -11.49 12.28 -32.55
N LYS A 339 -10.74 11.43 -31.84
CA LYS A 339 -10.84 11.31 -30.38
C LYS A 339 -10.36 12.56 -29.66
N PHE A 340 -9.28 13.17 -30.16
CA PHE A 340 -8.75 14.42 -29.63
C PHE A 340 -9.75 15.57 -29.82
N ASP A 341 -10.29 15.73 -31.04
CA ASP A 341 -11.30 16.75 -31.35
C ASP A 341 -12.58 16.58 -30.51
N SER A 342 -12.99 15.33 -30.26
CA SER A 342 -14.12 15.01 -29.39
C SER A 342 -13.88 15.40 -27.92
N GLN A 343 -12.66 15.20 -27.40
CA GLN A 343 -12.30 15.63 -26.05
C GLN A 343 -12.26 17.15 -25.92
N ASP A 344 -11.68 17.85 -26.90
CA ASP A 344 -11.65 19.31 -26.94
C ASP A 344 -13.05 19.93 -26.96
N GLN A 345 -13.98 19.34 -27.72
CA GLN A 345 -15.39 19.77 -27.70
C GLN A 345 -16.02 19.58 -26.33
N ARG A 346 -15.76 18.46 -25.64
CA ARG A 346 -16.28 18.20 -24.29
C ARG A 346 -15.74 19.20 -23.28
N ILE A 347 -14.46 19.56 -23.36
CA ILE A 347 -13.84 20.57 -22.49
C ILE A 347 -14.51 21.93 -22.70
N ARG A 348 -14.69 22.37 -23.95
CA ARG A 348 -15.36 23.66 -24.26
C ARG A 348 -16.80 23.71 -23.74
N LEU A 349 -17.53 22.60 -23.77
CA LEU A 349 -18.89 22.53 -23.22
C LEU A 349 -18.89 22.69 -21.69
N LEU A 350 -17.97 22.02 -20.99
CA LEU A 350 -17.83 22.14 -19.54
C LEU A 350 -17.40 23.55 -19.13
N GLU A 351 -16.47 24.17 -19.85
CA GLU A 351 -16.06 25.56 -19.61
C GLU A 351 -17.24 26.54 -19.77
N LYS A 352 -18.09 26.31 -20.78
CA LYS A 352 -19.31 27.10 -20.99
C LYS A 352 -20.31 26.91 -19.85
N GLU A 353 -20.50 25.68 -19.38
CA GLU A 353 -21.40 25.38 -18.25
C GLU A 353 -20.92 26.02 -16.94
N VAL A 354 -19.62 25.92 -16.65
CA VAL A 354 -19.01 26.59 -15.49
C VAL A 354 -19.14 28.11 -15.59
N SER A 355 -18.98 28.68 -16.79
CA SER A 355 -19.18 30.11 -17.02
C SER A 355 -20.63 30.53 -16.75
N MET A 356 -21.60 29.75 -17.23
CA MET A 356 -23.02 29.98 -16.94
C MET A 356 -23.34 29.93 -15.44
N LEU A 357 -22.81 28.93 -14.72
CA LEU A 357 -23.02 28.81 -13.27
C LEU A 357 -22.44 30.02 -12.52
N ARG A 358 -21.29 30.54 -12.95
CA ARG A 358 -20.71 31.77 -12.37
C ARG A 358 -21.58 32.99 -12.63
N THR A 359 -22.19 33.13 -13.81
CA THR A 359 -23.10 34.25 -14.09
C THR A 359 -24.39 34.16 -13.26
N VAL A 360 -24.98 32.97 -13.10
CA VAL A 360 -26.17 32.77 -12.26
C VAL A 360 -25.87 33.07 -10.79
N GLN A 361 -24.67 32.75 -10.31
CA GLN A 361 -24.24 33.06 -8.96
C GLN A 361 -23.98 34.57 -8.74
N ALA A 362 -23.65 35.32 -9.79
CA ALA A 362 -23.47 36.78 -9.72
C ALA A 362 -24.80 37.54 -9.72
N ASP A 363 -25.84 37.01 -10.36
CA ASP A 363 -27.16 37.65 -10.49
C ASP A 363 -28.11 37.35 -9.32
N HIS A 364 -27.71 36.48 -8.40
CA HIS A 364 -28.44 36.22 -7.15
C HIS A 364 -27.57 36.62 -5.96
N PRO A 365 -27.66 37.89 -5.49
CA PRO A 365 -27.12 38.22 -4.17
C PRO A 365 -27.75 37.25 -3.16
N PRO A 366 -26.98 36.73 -2.19
CA PRO A 366 -27.48 35.71 -1.28
C PRO A 366 -28.74 36.22 -0.59
N VAL A 367 -29.87 35.59 -0.90
CA VAL A 367 -31.12 35.81 -0.18
C VAL A 367 -30.87 35.29 1.22
N VAL A 368 -30.64 36.21 2.15
CA VAL A 368 -30.58 35.93 3.58
C VAL A 368 -32.00 35.54 4.02
N VAL A 369 -32.31 34.24 3.91
CA VAL A 369 -33.45 33.66 4.60
C VAL A 369 -33.06 33.63 6.08
N LEU A 370 -33.63 34.56 6.84
CA LEU A 370 -33.59 34.60 8.30
C LEU A 370 -34.41 33.43 8.85
N ASP A 371 -33.83 32.24 8.87
CA ASP A 371 -34.15 31.26 9.89
C ASP A 371 -33.42 31.65 11.19
N PRO A 372 -34.03 31.51 12.38
CA PRO A 372 -33.41 31.89 13.64
C PRO A 372 -32.30 30.90 14.00
N ILE A 373 -31.11 31.14 13.43
CA ILE A 373 -29.86 30.47 13.79
C ILE A 373 -29.28 31.20 15.02
N PRO A 374 -28.73 30.46 16.00
CA PRO A 374 -28.17 30.98 17.23
C PRO A 374 -27.17 32.12 16.96
N ILE A 375 -27.33 33.21 17.71
CA ILE A 375 -26.40 34.35 17.72
C ILE A 375 -25.01 33.83 18.08
N PHE A 376 -24.14 33.73 17.08
CA PHE A 376 -22.73 33.51 17.30
C PHE A 376 -22.14 34.87 17.66
N VAL A 377 -21.93 35.09 18.97
CA VAL A 377 -21.16 36.23 19.45
C VAL A 377 -19.69 35.90 19.19
N PRO A 378 -18.99 36.60 18.28
CA PRO A 378 -17.57 36.35 18.07
C PRO A 378 -16.85 36.72 19.36
N THR A 379 -16.06 35.78 19.90
CA THR A 379 -15.10 36.11 20.95
C THR A 379 -14.12 37.15 20.41
N SER A 380 -13.63 38.03 21.28
CA SER A 380 -12.85 39.24 20.97
C SER A 380 -11.49 39.03 20.26
N ASN A 381 -11.23 37.82 19.77
CA ASN A 381 -9.95 37.40 19.19
C ASN A 381 -10.08 36.95 17.72
N PHE A 382 -11.23 37.16 17.07
CA PHE A 382 -11.38 36.87 15.64
C PHE A 382 -10.80 38.02 14.80
N PRO A 383 -9.76 37.79 13.98
CA PRO A 383 -9.16 38.87 13.19
C PRO A 383 -10.10 39.36 12.08
N GLU A 384 -10.15 40.69 11.89
CA GLU A 384 -10.98 41.32 10.86
C GLU A 384 -10.50 40.94 9.46
N ILE A 385 -11.41 40.35 8.67
CA ILE A 385 -11.17 39.83 7.31
C ILE A 385 -10.77 40.94 6.32
N SER A 386 -10.95 42.20 6.70
CA SER A 386 -10.56 43.38 5.95
C SER A 386 -9.05 43.64 5.93
N ASP A 387 -8.27 42.97 6.78
CA ASP A 387 -6.83 43.18 6.89
C ASP A 387 -6.06 42.43 5.77
N PRO A 388 -5.40 43.15 4.84
CA PRO A 388 -4.68 42.54 3.71
C PRO A 388 -3.54 41.61 4.13
N ASP A 389 -3.00 41.76 5.35
CA ASP A 389 -1.96 40.86 5.87
C ASP A 389 -2.53 39.51 6.34
N CYS A 390 -3.80 39.46 6.75
CA CYS A 390 -4.48 38.21 7.10
C CYS A 390 -4.80 37.35 5.87
N ALA A 391 -5.16 37.99 4.74
CA ALA A 391 -5.45 37.29 3.49
C ALA A 391 -4.19 36.65 2.87
N MET A 392 -3.02 37.27 3.01
CA MET A 392 -1.76 36.76 2.46
C MET A 392 -1.16 35.60 3.27
N GLY A 393 -1.41 35.57 4.59
CA GLY A 393 -0.98 34.47 5.47
C GLY A 393 -1.78 33.18 5.26
N PHE A 394 -3.11 33.32 5.08
CA PHE A 394 -4.04 32.18 4.96
C PHE A 394 -3.70 31.24 3.78
N TRP A 395 -3.29 31.79 2.64
CA TRP A 395 -2.95 30.98 1.45
C TRP A 395 -1.56 30.34 1.48
N ARG A 396 -0.68 30.73 2.42
CA ARG A 396 0.66 30.13 2.51
C ARG A 396 0.67 28.79 3.24
N ASN A 397 -0.28 28.54 4.14
CA ASN A 397 -0.39 27.27 4.87
C ASN A 397 -1.86 26.94 5.26
N PRO A 398 -2.74 26.70 4.28
CA PRO A 398 -4.17 26.45 4.55
C PRO A 398 -4.41 25.18 5.38
N LEU A 399 -3.47 24.23 5.39
CA LEU A 399 -3.60 22.95 6.10
C LEU A 399 -3.24 23.03 7.59
N GLU A 400 -2.49 24.04 8.04
CA GLU A 400 -2.14 24.19 9.46
C GLU A 400 -3.35 24.72 10.27
N VAL A 401 -4.18 25.59 9.68
CA VAL A 401 -5.34 26.17 10.36
C VAL A 401 -6.53 25.18 10.45
N PHE A 402 -6.69 24.29 9.47
CA PHE A 402 -7.75 23.26 9.50
C PHE A 402 -7.48 22.14 10.52
N LEU A 403 -6.25 21.98 11.00
CA LEU A 403 -5.87 20.98 11.99
C LEU A 403 -5.91 21.50 13.44
N ASP A 404 -6.13 22.80 13.64
CA ASP A 404 -6.29 23.46 14.94
C ASP A 404 -7.76 23.60 15.37
N PHE A 405 -8.67 22.79 14.82
CA PHE A 405 -10.01 22.66 15.39
C PHE A 405 -9.95 21.85 16.70
N ASP A 406 -9.84 22.56 17.82
CA ASP A 406 -10.07 22.04 19.16
C ASP A 406 -11.48 21.45 19.24
N MET A 407 -11.55 20.14 19.30
CA MET A 407 -12.78 19.38 19.43
C MET A 407 -13.06 19.07 20.91
N GLU A 408 -13.24 20.12 21.73
CA GLU A 408 -13.76 19.97 23.10
C GLU A 408 -14.72 21.12 23.46
N GLU A 409 -16.01 20.98 23.15
CA GLU A 409 -17.08 21.44 24.07
C GLU A 409 -18.44 20.81 23.72
N ALA A 410 -18.81 19.74 24.43
CA ALA A 410 -20.21 19.38 24.65
C ALA A 410 -20.31 18.84 26.08
N GLY A 411 -20.39 19.78 27.02
CA GLY A 411 -20.57 19.52 28.44
C GLY A 411 -21.91 18.88 28.74
N SER A 412 -21.83 17.88 29.62
CA SER A 412 -22.82 17.49 30.64
C SER A 412 -23.93 18.51 30.91
N ILE A 413 -25.18 18.15 30.56
CA ILE A 413 -26.39 18.78 31.09
C ILE A 413 -27.23 17.73 31.84
N ILE A 414 -27.17 17.85 33.17
CA ILE A 414 -28.26 17.79 34.17
C ILE A 414 -29.40 16.78 33.93
N LYS A 415 -29.50 15.83 34.88
CA LYS A 415 -30.69 15.04 35.20
C LYS A 415 -31.86 15.93 35.63
N THR A 416 -33.02 15.75 35.03
CA THR A 416 -34.32 16.07 35.64
C THR A 416 -35.35 15.04 35.19
N GLU A 417 -35.92 14.32 36.17
CA GLU A 417 -37.21 13.63 36.04
C GLU A 417 -38.31 14.65 35.65
N PRO A 418 -39.40 14.16 35.05
CA PRO A 418 -40.59 14.12 35.88
C PRO A 418 -41.41 12.83 35.73
N ASP A 419 -41.99 12.49 36.88
CA ASP A 419 -43.02 11.50 37.13
C ASP A 419 -44.39 12.17 36.88
N ALA A 420 -45.24 11.61 36.01
CA ALA A 420 -46.68 11.88 36.01
C ALA A 420 -47.48 10.87 35.17
N LYS A 421 -48.37 10.18 35.87
CA LYS A 421 -49.42 9.28 35.38
C LYS A 421 -50.42 10.04 34.50
N MET A 422 -50.86 9.43 33.40
CA MET A 422 -52.27 9.51 33.00
C MET A 422 -52.67 8.31 32.13
N GLN A 423 -53.64 7.56 32.64
CA GLN A 423 -54.40 6.56 31.91
C GLN A 423 -55.40 7.23 30.96
N VAL A 424 -55.89 6.45 30.00
CA VAL A 424 -57.30 6.29 29.56
C VAL A 424 -57.50 6.41 28.03
N GLU A 425 -58.12 5.34 27.52
CA GLU A 425 -58.96 5.19 26.32
C GLU A 425 -58.37 4.94 24.92
N LEU A 426 -58.41 3.65 24.56
CA LEU A 426 -58.80 3.09 23.26
C LEU A 426 -60.20 3.63 22.84
N PRO A 427 -60.54 3.74 21.53
CA PRO A 427 -60.95 2.52 20.81
C PRO A 427 -60.58 2.43 19.30
N SER A 428 -60.25 1.20 18.93
CA SER A 428 -60.77 0.42 17.78
C SER A 428 -60.56 0.80 16.30
N ARG A 429 -60.02 -0.22 15.60
CA ARG A 429 -60.41 -0.79 14.28
C ARG A 429 -59.82 -0.21 12.99
N LEU A 430 -58.88 -0.97 12.42
CA LEU A 430 -58.95 -1.70 11.12
C LEU A 430 -57.60 -2.42 10.95
N GLN A 431 -57.50 -3.73 11.24
CA GLN A 431 -57.65 -4.83 10.28
C GLN A 431 -56.87 -4.60 8.97
N GLU A 432 -55.66 -5.16 8.88
CA GLU A 432 -55.34 -6.10 7.80
C GLU A 432 -54.08 -6.91 8.13
N GLU A 433 -54.19 -8.19 7.81
CA GLU A 433 -53.25 -9.27 8.08
C GLU A 433 -52.09 -9.22 7.08
N THR A 434 -50.86 -9.43 7.54
CA THR A 434 -49.91 -10.30 6.84
C THR A 434 -48.72 -10.60 7.75
N ALA A 435 -48.74 -11.80 8.31
CA ALA A 435 -47.59 -12.41 8.95
C ALA A 435 -46.60 -12.88 7.87
N SER A 436 -45.32 -12.55 8.02
CA SER A 436 -44.26 -13.41 7.49
C SER A 436 -42.97 -13.20 8.29
N ALA A 437 -42.66 -14.21 9.10
CA ALA A 437 -41.41 -14.37 9.81
C ALA A 437 -40.36 -15.07 8.90
N PRO A 438 -39.08 -15.14 9.30
CA PRO A 438 -37.94 -15.23 8.39
C PRO A 438 -37.61 -16.66 7.94
N VAL A 439 -37.35 -16.83 6.64
CA VAL A 439 -36.95 -18.12 6.05
C VAL A 439 -35.49 -18.43 6.38
N LYS A 440 -35.29 -19.45 7.21
CA LYS A 440 -34.04 -20.16 7.41
C LYS A 440 -33.87 -21.25 6.35
N SER A 441 -32.71 -21.26 5.69
CA SER A 441 -31.90 -22.46 5.41
C SER A 441 -32.63 -23.71 4.86
N LEU A 442 -32.73 -23.81 3.53
CA LEU A 442 -33.04 -25.05 2.78
C LEU A 442 -31.76 -25.63 2.14
N ARG A 443 -31.01 -26.42 2.92
CA ARG A 443 -30.04 -27.41 2.42
C ARG A 443 -30.03 -28.63 3.33
N LYS A 444 -30.91 -29.58 3.00
CA LYS A 444 -30.81 -31.03 3.25
C LYS A 444 -32.20 -31.60 3.09
N LEU A 445 -32.44 -32.31 2.00
CA LEU A 445 -33.24 -33.53 1.96
C LEU A 445 -33.18 -34.06 0.53
N GLN A 446 -32.21 -34.95 0.32
CA GLN A 446 -32.19 -35.93 -0.76
C GLN A 446 -31.72 -37.23 -0.10
N ARG A 447 -32.67 -38.13 0.14
CA ARG A 447 -32.59 -39.58 0.42
C ARG A 447 -34.05 -40.04 0.38
N MET A 448 -34.51 -40.51 -0.77
CA MET A 448 -34.56 -41.92 -1.18
C MET A 448 -35.69 -42.68 -0.49
N GLU A 449 -36.59 -43.22 -1.33
CA GLU A 449 -37.35 -44.48 -1.21
C GLU A 449 -38.32 -44.56 0.00
N ASP A 450 -39.63 -44.77 -0.14
CA ASP A 450 -40.45 -45.54 -1.10
C ASP A 450 -41.77 -44.85 -1.45
#